data_AF-A0A965LSG1-F1
#
_entry.id   AF-A0A965LSG1-F1
#
_cell.length_a   1.000
_cell.length_b   1.000
_cell.length_c   1.000
_cell.angle_alpha   90.00
_cell.angle_beta   90.00
_cell.angle_gamma   90.00
#
_symmetry.space_group_name_H-M   'P 1'
#
loop_
_entity.id
_entity.type
_entity.pdbx_description
1 polymer ?
#
loop_
_entity_poly.entity_id
_entity_poly.type
_entity_poly.pdbx_seq_one_letter_code
_entity_poly.pdbx_strand_id
1 'polypeptide(L)' 'EFNRLWLQYMGGGIPQNDPKYTSEWLFDWIDSGGMARLAWNGYVEAPTHGTYRIEDTVLGRPTEIDALPLIV' A
#
# COMPACT_ATOMS: atom_id res chain seq x y z
N GLU A 1 -11.08 -3.33 9.58
CA GLU A 1 -11.61 -2.79 8.30
C GLU A 1 -10.82 -1.62 7.75
N PHE A 2 -10.45 -0.63 8.59
CA PHE A 2 -9.68 0.56 8.19
C PHE A 2 -8.49 0.25 7.27
N ASN A 3 -7.57 -0.64 7.67
CA ASN A 3 -6.40 -0.98 6.85
C ASN A 3 -6.76 -1.57 5.47
N ARG A 4 -7.84 -2.36 5.40
CA ARG A 4 -8.31 -2.97 4.15
C ARG A 4 -8.87 -1.91 3.21
N LEU A 5 -9.61 -0.93 3.74
CA LEU A 5 -10.13 0.21 2.97
C LEU A 5 -8.99 1.12 2.51
N TRP A 6 -8.05 1.43 3.40
CA TRP A 6 -6.86 2.22 3.09
C TRP A 6 -6.01 1.60 1.97
N LEU A 7 -5.75 0.29 2.03
CA LEU A 7 -4.97 -0.42 1.03
C LEU A 7 -5.66 -0.43 -0.35
N GLN A 8 -6.99 -0.56 -0.39
CA GLN A 8 -7.77 -0.43 -1.62
C GLN A 8 -7.82 1.00 -2.14
N TYR A 9 -7.94 1.99 -1.25
CA TYR A 9 -7.98 3.41 -1.62
C TYR A 9 -6.71 3.85 -2.35
N MET A 10 -5.53 3.41 -1.86
CA MET A 10 -4.26 3.70 -2.51
C MET A 10 -3.95 2.78 -3.71
N GLY A 11 -4.84 1.82 -4.02
CA GLY A 11 -4.63 0.85 -5.10
C GLY A 11 -3.46 -0.11 -4.83
N GLY A 12 -3.02 -0.25 -3.58
CA GLY A 12 -1.93 -1.15 -3.17
C GLY A 12 -2.36 -2.61 -3.01
N GLY A 13 -3.66 -2.89 -3.13
CA GLY A 13 -4.18 -4.24 -3.23
C GLY A 13 -5.70 -4.29 -3.27
N ILE A 14 -6.22 -5.50 -3.46
CA ILE A 14 -7.64 -5.79 -3.65
C ILE A 14 -8.06 -6.96 -2.75
N PRO A 15 -9.37 -7.14 -2.51
CA PRO A 15 -9.86 -8.33 -1.83
C PRO A 15 -9.39 -9.60 -2.53
N GLN A 16 -8.89 -10.56 -1.75
CA GLN A 16 -8.50 -11.85 -2.26
C GLN A 16 -9.73 -12.64 -2.68
N ASN A 17 -9.65 -13.33 -3.82
CA ASN A 17 -10.63 -14.33 -4.23
C ASN A 17 -10.53 -15.59 -3.36
N ASP A 18 -11.46 -16.53 -3.51
CA ASP A 18 -11.43 -17.79 -2.76
C ASP A 18 -10.06 -18.49 -2.93
N PRO A 19 -9.30 -18.71 -1.82
CA PRO A 19 -7.98 -19.32 -1.87
C PRO A 19 -7.97 -20.73 -2.47
N LYS A 20 -9.11 -21.45 -2.42
CA LYS A 20 -9.24 -22.80 -2.99
C LYS A 20 -8.97 -22.83 -4.49
N TYR A 21 -9.23 -21.73 -5.19
CA TYR A 21 -9.06 -21.61 -6.65
C TYR A 21 -7.88 -20.70 -7.02
N THR A 22 -6.88 -20.56 -6.14
CA THR A 22 -5.69 -19.70 -6.37
C THR A 22 -4.96 -20.05 -7.66
N SER A 23 -4.90 -21.33 -8.03
CA SER A 23 -4.28 -21.79 -9.27
C SER A 23 -4.96 -21.29 -10.54
N GLU A 24 -6.16 -20.73 -10.43
CA GLU A 24 -6.90 -20.13 -11.55
C GLU A 24 -6.67 -18.60 -11.54
N TRP A 25 -7.17 -17.91 -10.52
CA TRP A 25 -7.21 -16.44 -10.54
C TRP A 25 -5.86 -15.75 -10.32
N LEU A 26 -4.88 -16.40 -9.68
CA LEU A 26 -3.60 -15.73 -9.39
C LEU A 26 -2.79 -15.52 -10.67
N PHE A 27 -2.80 -16.49 -11.58
CA PHE A 27 -2.03 -16.41 -12.82
C PHE A 27 -2.64 -15.38 -13.78
N ASP A 28 -3.96 -15.22 -13.81
CA ASP A 28 -4.61 -14.12 -14.54
C ASP A 28 -4.07 -12.74 -14.12
N TRP A 29 -3.81 -12.54 -12.82
CA TRP A 29 -3.25 -11.27 -12.30
C TRP A 29 -1.76 -11.11 -12.57
N ILE A 30 -1.01 -12.21 -12.60
CA ILE A 30 0.42 -12.21 -12.94
C ILE A 30 0.57 -11.89 -14.43
N ASP A 31 -0.14 -12.61 -15.29
CA ASP A 31 -0.02 -12.51 -16.75
C ASP A 31 -0.55 -11.18 -17.29
N SER A 32 -1.60 -10.63 -16.67
CA SER A 32 -2.10 -9.28 -17.00
C SER A 32 -1.19 -8.15 -16.48
N GLY A 33 -0.24 -8.45 -15.59
CA GLY A 33 0.55 -7.45 -14.88
C GLY A 33 -0.22 -6.70 -13.78
N GLY A 34 -1.45 -7.12 -13.46
CA GLY A 34 -2.25 -6.54 -12.39
C GLY A 34 -1.55 -6.61 -11.04
N MET A 35 -0.89 -7.73 -10.73
CA MET A 35 -0.14 -7.90 -9.48
C MET A 35 1.03 -6.91 -9.37
N ALA A 36 1.75 -6.69 -10.47
CA ALA A 36 2.85 -5.73 -10.51
C ALA A 36 2.36 -4.28 -10.32
N ARG A 37 1.20 -3.93 -10.90
CA ARG A 37 0.58 -2.61 -10.73
C ARG A 37 0.18 -2.34 -9.27
N LEU A 38 -0.44 -3.32 -8.62
CA LEU A 38 -0.81 -3.20 -7.19
C LEU A 38 0.43 -3.01 -6.31
N ALA A 39 1.49 -3.78 -6.56
CA ALA A 39 2.75 -3.64 -5.83
C ALA A 39 3.40 -2.25 -6.05
N TRP A 40 3.41 -1.76 -7.29
CA TRP A 40 3.94 -0.43 -7.61
C TRP A 40 3.15 0.68 -6.92
N ASN A 41 1.82 0.66 -7.02
CA ASN A 41 0.95 1.62 -6.35
C ASN A 41 1.16 1.58 -4.83
N GLY A 42 1.21 0.38 -4.23
CA GLY A 42 1.47 0.22 -2.81
C GLY A 42 2.84 0.76 -2.36
N TYR A 43 3.83 0.80 -3.25
CA TYR A 43 5.14 1.37 -2.97
C TYR A 43 5.17 2.90 -3.15
N VAL A 44 4.58 3.42 -4.23
CA VAL A 44 4.66 4.85 -4.59
C VAL A 44 3.63 5.69 -3.83
N GLU A 45 2.40 5.20 -3.70
CA GLU A 45 1.30 5.97 -3.10
C GLU A 45 1.28 5.89 -1.57
N ALA A 46 1.96 4.91 -0.98
CA ALA A 46 1.94 4.75 0.46
C ALA A 46 2.70 5.88 1.17
N PRO A 47 2.08 6.51 2.20
CA PRO A 47 2.76 7.47 3.04
C PRO A 47 4.04 6.89 3.64
N THR A 48 5.15 7.57 3.39
CA THR A 48 6.46 7.27 3.99
C THR A 48 6.55 7.85 5.39
N HIS A 49 7.64 7.54 6.13
CA HIS A 49 7.92 8.12 7.46
C HIS A 49 6.86 7.83 8.54
N GLY A 50 6.08 6.75 8.39
CA GLY A 50 5.07 6.36 9.39
C GLY A 50 5.64 6.16 10.79
N THR A 51 6.83 5.56 10.90
CA THR A 51 7.50 5.35 12.20
C THR A 51 7.85 6.67 12.89
N TYR A 52 8.35 7.67 12.16
CA TYR A 52 8.62 9.00 12.71
C TYR A 52 7.33 9.71 13.13
N ARG A 53 6.25 9.60 12.35
CA ARG A 53 4.94 10.16 12.74
C ARG A 53 4.38 9.53 14.02
N ILE A 54 4.59 8.23 14.21
CA ILE A 54 4.23 7.53 15.45
C ILE A 54 5.10 8.01 16.60
N GLU A 55 6.41 8.12 16.39
CA GLU A 55 7.36 8.65 17.37
C GLU A 55 6.96 10.06 17.83
N ASP A 56 6.69 10.98 16.90
CA ASP A 56 6.27 12.35 17.18
C ASP A 56 5.02 12.39 18.07
N THR A 57 4.03 11.54 17.75
CA THR A 57 2.76 11.46 18.49
C THR A 57 2.95 10.89 19.88
N VAL A 58 3.79 9.85 20.03
CA VAL A 58 3.98 9.14 21.30
C VAL A 58 4.95 9.89 22.23
N LEU A 59 5.98 10.53 21.68
CA LEU A 59 7.04 11.20 22.45
C LEU A 59 6.85 12.72 22.53
N GLY A 60 5.94 13.30 21.77
CA GLY A 60 5.69 14.76 21.74
C GLY A 60 6.85 15.57 21.18
N ARG A 61 7.69 14.96 20.35
CA ARG A 61 8.86 15.59 19.72
C ARG A 61 8.60 15.73 18.23
N PRO A 62 8.22 16.91 17.73
CA PRO A 62 7.96 17.08 16.31
C PRO A 62 9.25 16.92 15.51
N THR A 63 9.26 15.99 14.56
CA THR A 63 10.37 15.80 13.62
C THR A 63 10.08 16.56 12.33
N GLU A 64 11.08 17.23 11.79
CA GLU A 64 10.96 17.87 10.48
C GLU A 64 11.03 16.78 9.40
N ILE A 65 9.88 16.42 8.85
CA ILE A 65 9.77 15.45 7.75
C ILE A 65 9.74 16.25 6.46
N ASP A 66 10.80 16.17 5.66
CA ASP A 66 10.84 16.78 4.34
C ASP A 66 9.69 16.27 3.48
N ALA A 67 8.99 17.19 2.82
CA ALA A 67 7.99 16.83 1.84
C ALA A 67 8.71 16.14 0.66
N LEU A 68 8.46 14.84 0.48
CA LEU A 68 8.93 14.15 -0.70
C LEU A 68 8.33 14.83 -1.95
N PRO A 69 9.09 14.95 -3.04
CA PRO A 69 8.52 15.39 -4.31
C PRO A 69 7.35 14.46 -4.65
N LEU A 70 6.20 15.05 -4.97
CA LEU A 70 5.09 14.31 -5.59
C LEU A 70 5.67 13.60 -6.81
N ILE A 71 5.72 12.27 -6.78
CA ILE A 71 5.98 11.46 -7.96
C ILE A 71 4.67 11.53 -8.75
N VAL A 72 4.59 12.50 -9.67
CA VAL A 72 3.50 12.64 -10.65
C VAL A 72 3.72 11.67 -11.79
#